data_AF-A0A841PAY9-F1
#
_entry.id   AF-A0A841PAY9-F1
#
_cell.length_a   1.000
_cell.length_b   1.000
_cell.length_c   1.000
_cell.angle_alpha   90.00
_cell.angle_beta   90.00
_cell.angle_gamma   90.00
#
_symmetry.space_group_name_H-M   'P 1'
#
loop_
_entity.id
_entity.type
_entity.pdbx_description
1 polymer ?
#
loop_
_entity_poly.entity_id
_entity_poly.type
_entity_poly.pdbx_seq_one_letter_code
_entity_poly.pdbx_strand_id
1 'polypeptide(L)' 'MNDSISTLDELLSDPMVLLVMERDRVRPEQVRMLLERVRRPSVDEPVVPPAHMVAKSCFQQWLLS' A
#
# COMPACT_ATOMS: atom_id res chain seq x y z
N MET A 1 -4.80 10.47 -11.28
CA MET A 1 -4.33 9.36 -12.14
C MET A 1 -4.76 8.07 -11.49
N ASN A 2 -5.83 7.46 -12.01
CA ASN A 2 -6.49 6.27 -11.46
C ASN A 2 -6.09 5.04 -12.31
N ASP A 3 -4.85 5.01 -12.77
CA ASP A 3 -4.35 4.08 -13.79
C ASP A 3 -3.87 2.76 -13.17
N SER A 4 -4.02 2.62 -11.84
CA SER A 4 -3.65 1.41 -11.08
C SER A 4 -4.76 0.38 -10.98
N ILE A 5 -6.02 0.79 -11.13
CA ILE A 5 -7.16 -0.14 -11.08
C ILE A 5 -7.34 -0.83 -12.44
N SER A 6 -7.08 -0.11 -13.54
CA SER A 6 -7.15 -0.70 -14.89
C SER A 6 -6.15 -1.84 -15.07
N THR A 7 -4.93 -1.73 -14.54
CA THR A 7 -3.89 -2.77 -14.73
C THR A 7 -4.08 -4.00 -13.85
N LEU A 8 -4.56 -3.86 -12.60
CA LEU A 8 -4.76 -5.01 -11.72
C LEU A 8 -5.93 -5.87 -12.21
N ASP A 9 -7.04 -5.26 -12.60
CA ASP A 9 -8.20 -6.02 -13.07
C ASP A 9 -7.94 -6.71 -14.40
N GLU A 10 -7.17 -6.08 -15.29
CA GLU A 10 -6.65 -6.73 -16.51
C GLU A 10 -5.77 -7.94 -16.17
N LEU A 11 -4.83 -7.79 -15.23
CA LEU A 11 -3.93 -8.87 -14.82
C LEU A 11 -4.69 -10.02 -14.15
N LEU A 12 -5.65 -9.73 -13.27
CA LEU A 12 -6.47 -10.74 -12.60
C LEU A 12 -7.54 -11.35 -13.51
N SER A 13 -7.72 -10.82 -14.71
CA SER A 13 -8.57 -11.39 -15.76
C SER A 13 -7.76 -12.13 -16.83
N ASP A 14 -6.43 -12.06 -16.79
CA ASP A 14 -5.56 -12.74 -17.74
C ASP A 14 -5.59 -14.26 -17.52
N PRO A 15 -5.85 -15.07 -18.57
CA PRO A 15 -5.95 -16.52 -18.44
C PRO A 15 -4.68 -17.19 -17.91
N MET A 16 -3.49 -16.71 -18.28
CA MET A 16 -2.24 -17.28 -17.80
C MET A 16 -2.03 -17.00 -16.33
N VAL A 17 -2.37 -15.80 -15.88
CA VAL A 17 -2.30 -15.42 -14.46
C VAL A 17 -3.27 -16.27 -13.64
N LEU A 18 -4.52 -16.43 -14.09
CA LEU A 18 -5.52 -17.24 -13.39
C LEU A 18 -5.06 -18.70 -13.20
N LEU A 19 -4.44 -19.30 -14.22
CA LEU A 19 -3.90 -20.67 -14.13
C LEU A 19 -2.79 -20.79 -13.07
N VAL A 20 -1.89 -19.81 -13.01
CA VAL A 20 -0.82 -19.78 -12.00
C VAL A 20 -1.40 -19.61 -10.60
N MET A 21 -2.37 -18.71 -10.45
CA MET A 21 -3.06 -18.49 -9.19
C MET A 21 -3.79 -19.75 -8.71
N GLU A 22 -4.49 -20.45 -9.60
CA GLU A 22 -5.16 -21.71 -9.27
C GLU A 22 -4.16 -22.78 -8.81
N ARG A 23 -3.06 -22.95 -9.54
CA ARG A 23 -1.97 -23.88 -9.17
C ARG A 23 -1.45 -23.59 -7.76
N ASP A 24 -1.28 -22.32 -7.43
CA ASP A 24 -0.73 -21.86 -6.15
C ASP A 24 -1.84 -21.65 -5.10
N ARG A 25 -3.09 -22.04 -5.40
CA ARG A 25 -4.29 -21.93 -4.54
C ARG A 25 -4.62 -20.51 -4.08
N VAL A 26 -4.28 -19.53 -4.91
CA VAL A 26 -4.58 -18.12 -4.69
C VAL A 26 -5.88 -17.76 -5.40
N ARG A 27 -6.78 -17.05 -4.70
CA ARG A 27 -8.01 -16.52 -5.31
C ARG A 27 -7.87 -15.04 -5.68
N PRO A 28 -8.28 -14.61 -6.90
CA PRO A 28 -8.22 -13.20 -7.31
C PRO A 28 -8.93 -12.24 -6.35
N GLU A 29 -10.07 -12.63 -5.79
CA GLU A 29 -10.83 -11.78 -4.86
C GLU A 29 -10.06 -11.50 -3.57
N GLN A 30 -9.23 -12.45 -3.12
CA GLN A 30 -8.40 -12.27 -1.92
C GLN A 30 -7.29 -11.26 -2.18
N VAL A 31 -6.67 -11.31 -3.37
CA VAL A 31 -5.63 -10.35 -3.78
C VAL A 31 -6.19 -8.93 -3.83
N ARG A 32 -7.37 -8.74 -4.45
CA ARG A 32 -8.07 -7.46 -4.47
C ARG A 32 -8.31 -6.92 -3.05
N MET A 33 -8.84 -7.77 -2.16
CA MET A 33 -9.13 -7.38 -0.79
C MET A 33 -7.88 -6.98 0.00
N LEU A 34 -6.76 -7.68 -0.19
CA LEU A 34 -5.49 -7.34 0.47
C LEU A 34 -4.93 -6.01 -0.01
N LEU A 35 -4.97 -5.75 -1.32
CA LEU A 35 -4.49 -4.48 -1.88
C LEU A 35 -5.36 -3.30 -1.45
N GLU A 36 -6.69 -3.48 -1.41
CA GLU A 36 -7.61 -2.46 -0.88
C GLU A 36 -7.34 -2.15 0.60
N ARG A 37 -6.96 -3.14 1.41
CA ARG A 37 -6.59 -2.92 2.82
C ARG A 37 -5.31 -2.09 2.96
N VAL A 38 -4.32 -2.29 2.10
CA VAL A 38 -3.08 -1.52 2.11
C VAL A 38 -3.27 -0.12 1.54
N ARG A 39 -4.15 0.03 0.54
CA ARG A 39 -4.43 1.32 -0.09
C ARG A 39 -5.20 2.27 0.84
N ARG A 40 -6.00 1.74 1.76
CA ARG A 40 -6.54 2.53 2.86
C ARG A 40 -5.40 2.77 3.84
N PRO A 41 -4.86 4.00 3.96
CA PRO A 41 -3.94 4.27 5.06
C PRO A 41 -4.64 3.83 6.34
N SER A 42 -3.97 2.99 7.12
CA SER A 42 -4.53 2.57 8.39
C SER A 42 -4.83 3.85 9.17
N VAL A 43 -6.06 4.01 9.66
CA VAL A 43 -6.47 5.21 10.40
C VAL A 43 -5.59 5.42 11.65
N ASP A 44 -4.90 4.34 12.06
CA ASP A 44 -3.93 4.28 13.15
C ASP A 44 -2.45 4.30 12.72
N GLU A 45 -2.10 4.42 11.44
CA GLU A 45 -0.70 4.66 11.10
C GLU A 45 -0.35 6.07 11.55
N PRO A 46 0.59 6.24 12.50
CA PRO A 46 1.06 7.57 12.83
C PRO A 46 1.62 8.15 11.53
N VAL A 47 1.02 9.24 11.07
CA VAL A 47 1.54 10.03 9.95
C VAL A 47 2.86 10.62 10.42
N VAL A 48 3.93 9.83 10.32
CA VAL A 48 5.26 10.29 10.70
C VAL A 48 5.65 11.33 9.65
N PRO A 49 5.91 12.58 10.05
CA PRO A 49 6.32 13.58 9.09
C PRO A 49 7.66 13.15 8.48
N PRO A 50 7.94 13.51 7.22
CA PRO A 50 9.20 13.20 6.57
C PRO A 50 10.41 13.52 7.46
N ALA A 51 11.47 12.70 7.39
CA ALA A 51 12.62 12.80 8.29
C ALA A 51 13.26 14.21 8.38
N HIS A 52 13.22 14.98 7.29
CA HIS A 52 13.72 16.36 7.26
C HIS A 52 12.89 17.35 8.10
N MET A 53 11.64 17.03 8.41
CA MET A 53 10.78 17.81 9.32
C MET A 53 11.05 17.45 10.78
N VAL A 54 11.27 16.17 11.09
CA VAL A 54 11.59 15.68 12.45
C VAL A 54 12.91 16.26 12.95
N ALA A 55 13.92 16.35 12.07
CA ALA A 55 15.22 16.91 12.44
C ALA A 55 15.11 18.36 12.96
N LYS A 56 14.21 19.18 12.40
CA LYS A 56 14.04 20.59 12.83
C LYS A 56 13.35 20.71 14.19
N SER A 57 12.31 19.92 14.44
CA SER A 57 11.57 19.96 15.70
C SER A 57 12.39 19.42 16.86
N CYS A 58 13.14 18.32 16.66
CA CYS A 58 14.07 17.81 17.68
C CYS A 58 15.17 18.84 18.01
N PHE A 59 15.70 19.54 17.00
CA PHE A 59 16.72 20.58 17.23
C PHE A 59 16.17 21.76 18.04
N GLN A 60 14.93 22.19 17.78
CA GLN A 60 14.29 23.26 18.56
C GLN A 60 13.98 22.83 20.00
N GLN A 61 13.59 21.58 20.23
CA GLN A 61 13.34 21.06 21.58
C GLN A 61 14.62 20.90 22.39
N TRP A 62 15.74 20.58 21.73
CA TRP A 62 17.04 20.44 22.38
C TRP A 62 17.67 21.78 22.79
N LEU A 63 17.41 22.85 22.02
CA LEU A 63 17.92 24.20 22.30
C LEU A 63 17.14 24.96 23.39
N LEU A 64 15.98 24.45 23.80
CA LEU A 64 15.12 25.05 24.83
C LEU A 64 15.16 24.27 26.16
N SER A 65 16.07 23.29 26.29
CA SER A 65 16.36 22.58 27.55
C SER A 65 17.67 23.07 28.17
#